data_AF-A0A1C5QZ89-F1
#
_entry.id   AF-A0A1C5QZ89-F1
#
_cell.length_a   1.000
_cell.length_b   1.000
_cell.length_c   1.000
_cell.angle_alpha   90.00
_cell.angle_beta   90.00
_cell.angle_gamma   90.00
#
_symmetry.space_group_name_H-M   'P 1'
#
loop_
_entity.id
_entity.type
_entity.pdbx_description
1 polymer ?
#
loop_
_entity_poly.entity_id
_entity_poly.type
_entity_poly.pdbx_seq_one_letter_code
_entity_poly.pdbx_strand_id
1 'polypeptide(L)'
;MKRKTCVAVLAMCLILAAGCENNGSGNADRTKTEDTKTDTTQDTDMNKSSQDSDTRLVSVDDIDKYITLGEYKGIVLTKSNVQVTEEDVDNRVTENLKDNMKEVTQKGATVQDGDAVTINFVGKKDGVAFEGGSGNNYDLTIGDGTMIPGFEEGIIGMKKGDTKDVEVTFPENYRQTDLAGQDAVFQITLQSFRRAPEFTDEWVTDNTDYANMEEYKAGVRTQLEAEAVTNADQALKTQAWSQVFSNSEVKEYPQADMDEASAEYKRLVQKYADQAGMKLEEFVESQGLTTEDFNSQCQYYAQQKVKQNLIVQKIMDAEGIALDDEECLAIQDQILQQSGAGDMAVLIDTYGQAAVDETIGLLRIEDFLVANANVEQTEATTDAEATGADTVNTDTADTNATGADSTEAQ
;
A
#
# COMPACT_ATOMS: atom_id res chain seq x y z
N MET A 1 21.90 -0.08 2.01
CA MET A 1 21.13 -0.48 0.80
C MET A 1 19.70 -0.02 1.02
N LYS A 2 19.41 1.27 0.87
CA LYS A 2 18.89 1.94 -0.34
C LYS A 2 17.64 1.26 -0.93
N ARG A 3 16.49 1.90 -0.65
CA ARG A 3 15.23 1.96 -1.42
C ARG A 3 14.32 0.72 -1.38
N LYS A 4 13.62 0.54 -0.26
CA LYS A 4 12.19 0.20 -0.32
C LYS A 4 11.46 1.52 -0.59
N THR A 5 11.20 1.82 -1.85
CA THR A 5 10.35 2.95 -2.22
C THR A 5 9.12 2.36 -2.87
N CYS A 6 8.00 2.55 -2.20
CA CYS A 6 6.65 2.40 -2.71
C CYS A 6 6.58 2.86 -4.17
N VAL A 7 6.07 2.00 -5.04
CA VAL A 7 5.36 2.46 -6.25
C VAL A 7 4.03 1.74 -6.26
N ALA A 8 3.21 2.13 -5.30
CA ALA A 8 1.85 1.67 -5.13
C ALA A 8 1.02 2.91 -4.80
N VAL A 9 0.85 3.81 -5.79
CA VAL A 9 0.04 5.03 -5.60
C VAL A 9 -0.85 5.38 -6.80
N LEU A 10 -0.69 4.82 -8.00
CA LEU A 10 -1.60 5.19 -9.12
C LEU A 10 -2.19 4.01 -9.93
N ALA A 11 -2.11 2.80 -9.40
CA ALA A 11 -2.90 1.65 -9.89
C ALA A 11 -3.63 0.91 -8.74
N MET A 12 -3.71 1.54 -7.57
CA MET A 12 -4.11 0.91 -6.29
C MET A 12 -5.51 1.32 -5.82
N CYS A 13 -6.43 1.63 -6.74
CA CYS A 13 -7.85 1.85 -6.40
C CYS A 13 -8.72 0.59 -6.53
N LEU A 14 -8.17 -0.59 -6.87
CA LEU A 14 -8.99 -1.74 -7.26
C LEU A 14 -8.89 -3.03 -6.45
N ILE A 15 -8.20 -3.08 -5.31
CA ILE A 15 -8.14 -4.35 -4.55
C ILE A 15 -8.31 -4.12 -3.05
N LEU A 16 -9.56 -3.96 -2.63
CA LEU A 16 -10.03 -4.33 -1.29
C LEU A 16 -11.42 -4.97 -1.40
N ALA A 17 -11.48 -6.24 -1.81
CA ALA A 17 -12.53 -7.18 -1.36
C ALA A 17 -12.24 -8.64 -1.76
N ALA A 18 -12.25 -9.49 -0.73
CA ALA A 18 -12.63 -10.90 -0.69
C ALA A 18 -11.70 -11.95 -1.34
N GLY A 19 -10.90 -12.58 -0.48
CA GLY A 19 -10.56 -13.99 -0.62
C GLY A 19 -11.77 -14.88 -0.39
N CYS A 20 -11.88 -15.93 -1.21
CA CYS A 20 -12.49 -17.21 -0.89
C CYS A 20 -11.89 -18.26 -1.83
N GLU A 21 -11.26 -19.27 -1.24
CA GLU A 21 -10.82 -20.50 -1.89
C GLU A 21 -11.99 -21.18 -2.65
N ASN A 22 -11.72 -21.74 -3.83
CA ASN A 22 -12.24 -23.08 -4.10
C ASN A 22 -11.45 -23.87 -5.16
N ASN A 23 -11.25 -25.14 -4.82
CA ASN A 23 -10.66 -26.21 -5.61
C ASN A 23 -11.58 -26.69 -6.74
N GLY A 24 -11.01 -27.13 -7.86
CA GLY A 24 -11.79 -27.78 -8.93
C GLY A 24 -10.96 -28.34 -10.08
N SER A 25 -10.50 -29.58 -9.91
CA SER A 25 -9.82 -30.44 -10.89
C SER A 25 -10.58 -30.66 -12.20
N GLY A 26 -9.86 -30.77 -13.34
CA GLY A 26 -10.42 -31.21 -14.62
C GLY A 26 -9.40 -31.38 -15.75
N ASN A 27 -8.81 -32.57 -15.84
CA ASN A 27 -7.87 -33.04 -16.86
C ASN A 27 -8.53 -33.18 -18.26
N ALA A 28 -7.87 -32.70 -19.33
CA ALA A 28 -8.07 -33.20 -20.69
C ALA A 28 -6.79 -33.07 -21.54
N ASP A 29 -6.41 -34.23 -22.10
CA ASP A 29 -5.25 -34.54 -22.93
C ASP A 29 -5.35 -33.98 -24.36
N ARG A 30 -4.16 -33.88 -25.00
CA ARG A 30 -3.88 -34.01 -26.45
C ARG A 30 -4.11 -32.83 -27.41
N THR A 31 -3.03 -32.20 -27.89
CA THR A 31 -2.19 -32.59 -29.07
C THR A 31 -1.52 -31.37 -29.71
N LYS A 32 -0.27 -31.58 -30.13
CA LYS A 32 0.69 -30.64 -30.73
C LYS A 32 0.71 -30.78 -32.27
N THR A 33 0.69 -29.68 -33.04
CA THR A 33 1.34 -29.46 -34.37
C THR A 33 0.96 -28.05 -34.87
N GLU A 34 1.86 -27.06 -34.81
CA GLU A 34 2.83 -26.60 -35.83
C GLU A 34 2.25 -25.80 -37.04
N ASP A 35 2.63 -24.52 -37.03
CA ASP A 35 3.08 -23.62 -38.13
C ASP A 35 2.29 -23.48 -39.44
N THR A 36 1.95 -22.22 -39.80
CA THR A 36 2.50 -21.50 -40.97
C THR A 36 2.14 -20.00 -40.98
N LYS A 37 3.17 -19.17 -40.77
CA LYS A 37 3.57 -17.90 -41.42
C LYS A 37 2.62 -17.05 -42.31
N THR A 38 2.75 -15.73 -42.05
CA THR A 38 2.72 -14.53 -42.95
C THR A 38 1.41 -14.11 -43.62
N ASP A 39 0.97 -12.86 -43.43
CA ASP A 39 1.48 -11.71 -44.20
C ASP A 39 1.08 -10.33 -43.64
N THR A 40 1.98 -9.39 -43.91
CA THR A 40 2.06 -7.93 -43.74
C THR A 40 0.86 -7.17 -44.33
N THR A 41 0.30 -6.18 -43.62
CA THR A 41 0.19 -4.78 -44.12
C THR A 41 -0.28 -3.80 -43.05
N GLN A 42 0.57 -2.80 -42.81
CA GLN A 42 0.18 -1.50 -42.24
C GLN A 42 -0.75 -0.80 -43.23
N ASP A 43 -1.83 -0.20 -42.74
CA ASP A 43 -2.26 1.08 -43.28
C ASP A 43 -2.70 2.01 -42.16
N THR A 44 -2.19 3.22 -42.26
CA THR A 44 -2.29 4.32 -41.30
C THR A 44 -3.41 5.20 -41.80
N ASP A 45 -4.50 5.36 -41.04
CA ASP A 45 -5.48 6.41 -41.32
C ASP A 45 -5.80 7.18 -40.05
N MET A 46 -4.91 8.14 -39.76
CA MET A 46 -5.17 9.29 -38.92
C MET A 46 -5.82 10.36 -39.80
N ASN A 47 -7.11 10.60 -39.60
CA ASN A 47 -7.73 11.94 -39.46
C ASN A 47 -9.21 11.90 -39.85
N LYS A 48 -10.09 11.85 -38.84
CA LYS A 48 -11.38 12.50 -38.94
C LYS A 48 -11.84 13.01 -37.58
N SER A 49 -11.59 14.30 -37.37
CA SER A 49 -12.28 15.12 -36.38
C SER A 49 -13.79 15.12 -36.69
N SER A 50 -14.57 14.66 -35.72
CA SER A 50 -15.98 15.00 -35.52
C SER A 50 -16.24 14.96 -34.03
N GLN A 51 -16.71 16.09 -33.48
CA GLN A 51 -17.32 16.17 -32.15
C GLN A 51 -18.48 15.17 -32.08
N ASP A 52 -18.29 14.10 -31.34
CA ASP A 52 -19.34 13.33 -30.67
C ASP A 52 -18.83 13.12 -29.25
N SER A 53 -19.63 13.54 -28.26
CA SER A 53 -19.36 13.44 -26.83
C SER A 53 -19.55 12.01 -26.31
N ASP A 54 -19.10 11.01 -27.07
CA ASP A 54 -19.42 9.60 -26.88
C ASP A 54 -18.17 8.79 -26.46
N THR A 55 -17.30 9.41 -25.65
CA THR A 55 -16.15 8.71 -25.06
C THR A 55 -16.67 7.68 -24.05
N ARG A 56 -16.64 6.40 -24.42
CA ARG A 56 -17.02 5.27 -23.57
C ARG A 56 -15.80 4.64 -22.90
N LEU A 57 -15.98 4.14 -21.68
CA LEU A 57 -14.97 3.45 -20.87
C LEU A 57 -14.89 1.93 -21.16
N VAL A 58 -15.77 1.42 -22.02
CA VAL A 58 -15.86 0.00 -22.39
C VAL A 58 -16.10 -0.12 -23.89
N SER A 59 -15.67 -1.24 -24.49
CA SER A 59 -15.76 -1.45 -25.94
C SER A 59 -17.18 -1.75 -26.46
N VAL A 60 -18.20 -1.76 -25.59
CA VAL A 60 -19.55 -2.25 -25.89
C VAL A 60 -20.63 -1.19 -25.73
N ASP A 61 -21.57 -1.16 -26.69
CA ASP A 61 -22.69 -0.21 -26.70
C ASP A 61 -23.87 -0.71 -25.86
N ASP A 62 -24.27 -1.98 -26.03
CA ASP A 62 -25.41 -2.58 -25.33
C ASP A 62 -24.98 -3.15 -23.97
N ILE A 63 -24.70 -2.24 -23.04
CA ILE A 63 -24.14 -2.54 -21.72
C ILE A 63 -25.05 -3.41 -20.85
N ASP A 64 -26.37 -3.42 -21.09
CA ASP A 64 -27.34 -4.26 -20.36
C ASP A 64 -27.12 -5.76 -20.59
N LYS A 65 -26.44 -6.16 -21.68
CA LYS A 65 -26.05 -7.55 -21.91
C LYS A 65 -24.92 -8.02 -21.01
N TYR A 66 -24.07 -7.11 -20.55
CA TYR A 66 -22.82 -7.44 -19.87
C TYR A 66 -22.91 -7.30 -18.35
N ILE A 67 -23.77 -6.42 -17.84
CA ILE A 67 -23.86 -6.18 -16.40
C ILE A 67 -25.30 -5.92 -15.92
N THR A 68 -25.61 -6.37 -14.71
CA THR A 68 -26.74 -5.89 -13.90
C THR A 68 -26.18 -5.08 -12.74
N LEU A 69 -26.59 -3.82 -12.61
CA LEU A 69 -26.22 -3.01 -11.45
C LEU A 69 -26.96 -3.47 -10.20
N GLY A 70 -26.25 -3.48 -9.07
CA GLY A 70 -26.88 -3.45 -7.76
C GLY A 70 -27.59 -2.12 -7.49
N GLU A 71 -28.25 -2.01 -6.34
CA GLU A 71 -28.79 -0.72 -5.89
C GLU A 71 -27.63 0.26 -5.64
N TYR A 72 -27.69 1.43 -6.29
CA TYR A 72 -26.63 2.45 -6.25
C TYR A 72 -27.13 3.84 -5.82
N LYS A 73 -28.44 4.02 -5.68
CA LYS A 73 -29.08 5.22 -5.13
C LYS A 73 -29.78 4.86 -3.83
N GLY A 74 -29.74 5.76 -2.84
CA GLY A 74 -30.36 5.52 -1.54
C GLY A 74 -29.64 4.49 -0.67
N ILE A 75 -28.44 4.05 -1.07
CA ILE A 75 -27.61 3.14 -0.29
C ILE A 75 -27.29 3.77 1.07
N VAL A 76 -27.26 2.94 2.12
CA VAL A 76 -26.96 3.42 3.47
C VAL A 76 -25.46 3.41 3.68
N LEU A 77 -24.92 4.58 4.02
CA LEU A 77 -23.51 4.77 4.34
C LEU A 77 -23.36 5.22 5.79
N THR A 78 -22.21 4.94 6.37
CA THR A 78 -21.89 5.27 7.75
C THR A 78 -20.71 6.22 7.78
N LYS A 79 -20.94 7.45 8.24
CA LYS A 79 -19.88 8.44 8.46
C LYS A 79 -19.41 8.35 9.92
N SER A 80 -18.16 7.95 10.09
CA SER A 80 -17.49 7.98 11.38
C SER A 80 -17.26 9.44 11.81
N ASN A 81 -17.74 9.80 12.99
CA ASN A 81 -17.42 11.09 13.61
C ASN A 81 -16.22 10.90 14.55
N VAL A 82 -15.02 11.23 14.05
CA VAL A 82 -13.77 11.16 14.81
C VAL A 82 -13.60 12.48 15.56
N GLN A 83 -13.67 12.44 16.89
CA GLN A 83 -13.33 13.59 17.72
C GLN A 83 -11.84 13.60 18.00
N VAL A 84 -11.16 14.68 17.61
CA VAL A 84 -9.74 14.87 17.93
C VAL A 84 -9.60 15.12 19.43
N THR A 85 -8.89 14.26 20.12
CA THR A 85 -8.64 14.39 21.57
C THR A 85 -7.43 15.28 21.84
N GLU A 86 -7.18 15.64 23.11
CA GLU A 86 -5.91 16.29 23.48
C GLU A 86 -4.72 15.33 23.31
N GLU A 87 -4.94 14.03 23.52
CA GLU A 87 -3.92 13.01 23.35
C GLU A 87 -3.45 12.90 21.89
N ASP A 88 -4.37 12.98 20.92
CA ASP A 88 -4.03 13.01 19.49
C ASP A 88 -3.15 14.21 19.14
N VAL A 89 -3.45 15.38 19.72
CA VAL A 89 -2.67 16.60 19.55
C VAL A 89 -1.28 16.43 20.16
N ASP A 90 -1.18 15.92 21.38
CA ASP A 90 0.09 15.69 22.06
C ASP A 90 0.96 14.66 21.33
N ASN A 91 0.35 13.61 20.78
CA ASN A 91 1.01 12.60 19.97
C ASN A 91 1.55 13.22 18.67
N ARG A 92 0.73 13.98 17.93
CA ARG A 92 1.18 14.66 16.72
C ARG A 92 2.28 15.68 16.99
N VAL A 93 2.21 16.42 18.10
CA VAL A 93 3.30 17.33 18.52
C VAL A 93 4.58 16.53 18.80
N THR A 94 4.47 15.39 19.47
CA THR A 94 5.60 14.50 19.76
C THR A 94 6.24 13.96 18.47
N GLU A 95 5.43 13.53 17.50
CA GLU A 95 5.90 13.12 16.17
C GLU A 95 6.66 14.25 15.46
N ASN A 96 6.08 15.46 15.43
CA ASN A 96 6.72 16.62 14.82
C ASN A 96 8.06 16.97 15.49
N LEU A 97 8.20 16.75 16.80
CA LEU A 97 9.47 16.92 17.51
C LEU A 97 10.48 15.83 17.14
N LYS A 98 10.04 14.58 16.97
CA LYS A 98 10.90 13.47 16.50
C LYS A 98 11.44 13.75 15.09
N ASP A 99 10.66 14.35 14.21
CA ASP A 99 11.13 14.76 12.88
C ASP A 99 12.18 15.88 12.92
N ASN A 100 12.25 16.61 14.05
CA ASN A 100 13.19 17.70 14.29
C ASN A 100 14.32 17.34 15.28
N MET A 101 14.64 16.05 15.41
CA MET A 101 15.73 15.56 16.24
C MET A 101 17.09 16.21 15.92
N LYS A 102 17.82 16.63 16.96
CA LYS A 102 19.15 17.28 16.84
C LYS A 102 20.23 16.39 17.44
N GLU A 103 21.43 16.39 16.86
CA GLU A 103 22.59 15.66 17.42
C GLU A 103 22.94 16.18 18.82
N VAL A 104 23.06 15.26 19.77
CA VAL A 104 23.45 15.57 21.14
C VAL A 104 24.97 15.66 21.23
N THR A 105 25.49 16.88 21.37
CA THR A 105 26.94 17.15 21.44
C THR A 105 27.44 17.46 22.85
N GLN A 106 26.54 17.52 23.83
CA GLN A 106 26.89 17.84 25.22
C GLN A 106 27.80 16.76 25.82
N LYS A 107 28.91 17.20 26.42
CA LYS A 107 29.88 16.30 27.06
C LYS A 107 29.24 15.58 28.25
N GLY A 108 29.26 14.25 28.22
CA GLY A 108 28.75 13.40 29.30
C GLY A 108 27.27 13.07 29.20
N ALA A 109 26.57 13.55 28.17
CA ALA A 109 25.22 13.11 27.87
C ALA A 109 25.21 11.61 27.51
N THR A 110 24.14 10.94 27.92
CA THR A 110 23.93 9.51 27.71
C THR A 110 22.66 9.28 26.91
N VAL A 111 22.64 8.18 26.16
CA VAL A 111 21.44 7.72 25.44
C VAL A 111 20.30 7.48 26.39
N GLN A 112 19.10 7.87 25.97
CA GLN A 112 17.82 7.67 26.64
C GLN A 112 16.84 6.96 25.70
N ASP A 113 15.74 6.48 26.27
CA ASP A 113 14.61 6.01 25.50
C ASP A 113 14.08 7.12 24.57
N GLY A 114 13.72 6.77 23.34
CA GLY A 114 13.30 7.71 22.30
C GLY A 114 14.42 8.43 21.52
N ASP A 115 15.70 8.23 21.88
CA ASP A 115 16.81 8.78 21.10
C ASP A 115 17.02 7.99 19.79
N ALA A 116 17.34 8.70 18.71
CA ALA A 116 17.84 8.08 17.49
C ALA A 116 19.36 7.94 17.55
N VAL A 117 19.86 6.71 17.64
CA VAL A 117 21.29 6.39 17.75
C VAL A 117 21.86 5.93 16.42
N THR A 118 23.14 6.25 16.20
CA THR A 118 23.96 5.65 15.15
C THR A 118 25.00 4.77 15.83
N ILE A 119 25.01 3.48 15.52
CA ILE A 119 25.88 2.49 16.18
C ILE A 119 26.67 1.65 15.17
N ASN A 120 27.77 1.11 15.66
CA ASN A 120 28.45 -0.04 15.06
C ASN A 120 28.27 -1.22 15.98
N PHE A 121 27.95 -2.40 15.46
CA PHE A 121 27.84 -3.59 16.29
C PHE A 121 28.41 -4.82 15.62
N VAL A 122 28.90 -5.75 16.44
CA VAL A 122 29.34 -7.09 16.03
C VAL A 122 28.76 -8.10 17.00
N GLY A 123 27.82 -8.90 16.52
CA GLY A 123 27.19 -10.02 17.22
C GLY A 123 28.04 -11.28 17.12
N LYS A 124 28.17 -11.97 18.24
CA LYS A 124 28.88 -13.26 18.37
C LYS A 124 28.02 -14.26 19.12
N LYS A 125 27.94 -15.48 18.59
CA LYS A 125 27.40 -16.65 19.27
C LYS A 125 28.57 -17.57 19.62
N ASP A 126 28.67 -18.00 20.87
CA ASP A 126 29.77 -18.84 21.35
C ASP A 126 31.18 -18.28 21.01
N GLY A 127 31.31 -16.95 20.99
CA GLY A 127 32.55 -16.24 20.64
C GLY A 127 32.84 -16.12 19.14
N VAL A 128 32.02 -16.70 18.26
CA VAL A 128 32.16 -16.65 16.80
C VAL A 128 31.16 -15.66 16.20
N ALA A 129 31.63 -14.77 15.32
CA ALA A 129 30.75 -13.86 14.61
C ALA A 129 29.87 -14.62 13.60
N PHE A 130 28.60 -14.25 13.50
CA PHE A 130 27.65 -14.88 12.58
C PHE A 130 27.19 -13.90 11.49
N GLU A 131 26.72 -14.47 10.37
CA GLU A 131 26.26 -13.70 9.22
C GLU A 131 24.99 -12.90 9.56
N GLY A 132 24.95 -11.62 9.14
CA GLY A 132 23.88 -10.69 9.51
C GLY A 132 23.97 -10.14 10.94
N GLY A 133 24.92 -10.61 11.75
CA GLY A 133 25.13 -10.14 13.13
C GLY A 133 25.94 -8.85 13.25
N SER A 134 26.36 -8.22 12.16
CA SER A 134 27.21 -7.01 12.20
C SER A 134 26.64 -5.87 11.40
N GLY A 135 26.75 -4.65 11.93
CA GLY A 135 26.30 -3.41 11.31
C GLY A 135 27.29 -2.28 11.52
N ASN A 136 27.42 -1.40 10.52
CA ASN A 136 28.27 -0.21 10.58
C ASN A 136 27.45 1.01 10.18
N ASN A 137 27.55 2.08 10.98
CA ASN A 137 26.70 3.28 10.93
C ASN A 137 25.21 2.90 10.80
N TYR A 138 24.79 1.96 11.64
CA TYR A 138 23.41 1.52 11.67
C TYR A 138 22.60 2.50 12.53
N ASP A 139 21.57 3.09 11.93
CA ASP A 139 20.66 3.99 12.62
C ASP A 139 19.46 3.22 13.16
N LEU A 140 19.12 3.45 14.43
CA LEU A 140 17.87 2.99 15.04
C LEU A 140 17.36 4.01 16.06
N THR A 141 16.08 3.95 16.37
CA THR A 141 15.48 4.67 17.50
C THR A 141 15.35 3.72 18.67
N ILE A 142 15.79 4.14 19.85
CA ILE A 142 15.65 3.35 21.08
C ILE A 142 14.18 3.36 21.53
N GLY A 143 13.62 2.18 21.76
CA GLY A 143 12.23 2.00 22.22
C GLY A 143 11.25 1.64 21.12
N ASP A 144 11.65 1.64 19.85
CA ASP A 144 10.78 1.27 18.72
C ASP A 144 10.59 -0.26 18.60
N GLY A 145 11.36 -1.06 19.35
CA GLY A 145 11.21 -2.53 19.38
C GLY A 145 11.58 -3.21 18.06
N THR A 146 12.39 -2.54 17.24
CA THR A 146 12.80 -3.03 15.92
C THR A 146 13.92 -4.07 16.02
N MET A 147 14.69 -4.03 17.11
CA MET A 147 15.75 -4.98 17.40
C MET A 147 15.28 -6.10 18.33
N ILE A 148 16.11 -7.14 18.47
CA ILE A 148 15.86 -8.23 19.41
C ILE A 148 15.75 -7.69 20.86
N PRO A 149 14.82 -8.22 21.68
CA PRO A 149 14.65 -7.77 23.05
C PRO A 149 15.96 -7.79 23.85
N GLY A 150 16.20 -6.73 24.63
CA GLY A 150 17.43 -6.53 25.39
C GLY A 150 18.54 -5.79 24.63
N PHE A 151 18.46 -5.70 23.29
CA PHE A 151 19.47 -5.01 22.49
C PHE A 151 19.41 -3.49 22.70
N GLU A 152 18.23 -2.89 22.56
CA GLU A 152 18.03 -1.43 22.64
C GLU A 152 18.25 -0.94 24.08
N GLU A 153 17.75 -1.69 25.07
CA GLU A 153 17.91 -1.43 26.49
C GLU A 153 19.39 -1.48 26.91
N GLY A 154 20.19 -2.32 26.24
CA GLY A 154 21.63 -2.39 26.44
C GLY A 154 22.38 -1.11 26.07
N ILE A 155 21.82 -0.30 25.16
CA ILE A 155 22.41 0.95 24.64
C ILE A 155 22.07 2.14 25.55
N ILE A 156 20.94 2.08 26.27
CA ILE A 156 20.55 3.13 27.21
C ILE A 156 21.68 3.37 28.22
N GLY A 157 22.00 4.64 28.45
CA GLY A 157 23.08 5.06 29.33
C GLY A 157 24.47 5.13 28.68
N MET A 158 24.66 4.65 27.45
CA MET A 158 25.94 4.79 26.73
C MET A 158 26.22 6.25 26.37
N LYS A 159 27.49 6.63 26.38
CA LYS A 159 27.98 7.94 25.89
C LYS A 159 28.57 7.79 24.50
N LYS A 160 28.60 8.89 23.75
CA LYS A 160 29.25 8.93 22.43
C LYS A 160 30.69 8.40 22.52
N GLY A 161 30.99 7.39 21.70
CA GLY A 161 32.27 6.68 21.66
C GLY A 161 32.41 5.51 22.63
N ASP A 162 31.43 5.25 23.50
CA ASP A 162 31.46 4.08 24.38
C ASP A 162 31.29 2.79 23.57
N THR A 163 32.01 1.75 24.00
CA THR A 163 31.84 0.37 23.52
C THR A 163 31.40 -0.49 24.69
N LYS A 164 30.35 -1.29 24.50
CA LYS A 164 29.78 -2.17 25.52
C LYS A 164 29.38 -3.50 24.90
N ASP A 165 29.59 -4.58 25.64
CA ASP A 165 29.06 -5.89 25.30
C ASP A 165 27.66 -6.03 25.91
N VAL A 166 26.68 -6.34 25.07
CA VAL A 166 25.27 -6.52 25.43
C VAL A 166 24.89 -7.97 25.17
N GLU A 167 24.49 -8.66 26.22
CA GLU A 167 24.00 -10.04 26.17
C GLU A 167 22.51 -10.03 25.86
N VAL A 168 22.11 -10.83 24.87
CA VAL A 168 20.73 -10.94 24.41
C VAL A 168 20.40 -12.41 24.13
N THR A 169 19.13 -12.75 24.25
CA THR A 169 18.61 -14.06 23.85
C THR A 169 17.70 -13.86 22.65
N PHE A 170 17.96 -14.56 21.57
CA PHE A 170 17.10 -14.52 20.39
C PHE A 170 15.75 -15.16 20.71
N PRO A 171 14.63 -14.61 20.19
CA PRO A 171 13.32 -15.24 20.32
C PRO A 171 13.29 -16.68 19.79
N GLU A 172 12.46 -17.54 20.38
CA GLU A 172 12.26 -18.93 19.94
C GLU A 172 11.76 -19.05 18.50
N ASN A 173 11.05 -18.03 18.01
CA ASN A 173 10.50 -17.95 16.65
C ASN A 173 11.39 -17.16 15.67
N TYR A 174 12.67 -16.99 15.97
CA TYR A 174 13.57 -16.21 15.11
C TYR A 174 13.77 -16.88 13.75
N ARG A 175 13.75 -16.08 12.67
CA ARG A 175 13.76 -16.58 11.27
C ARG A 175 14.96 -17.47 10.94
N GLN A 176 16.10 -17.25 11.59
CA GLN A 176 17.26 -18.12 11.47
C GLN A 176 17.22 -19.16 12.58
N THR A 177 16.93 -20.42 12.21
CA THR A 177 16.81 -21.56 13.13
C THR A 177 18.04 -21.76 13.99
N ASP A 178 19.23 -21.43 13.48
CA ASP A 178 20.50 -21.60 14.19
C ASP A 178 20.71 -20.55 15.30
N LEU A 179 19.93 -19.46 15.28
CA LEU A 179 19.94 -18.41 16.29
C LEU A 179 18.71 -18.46 17.21
N ALA A 180 17.61 -19.08 16.79
CA ALA A 180 16.39 -19.16 17.59
C ALA A 180 16.62 -19.74 19.01
N GLY A 181 16.17 -19.01 20.03
CA GLY A 181 16.34 -19.39 21.45
C GLY A 181 17.79 -19.37 21.95
N GLN A 182 18.75 -18.89 21.16
CA GLN A 182 20.17 -18.90 21.51
C GLN A 182 20.60 -17.58 22.14
N ASP A 183 21.57 -17.66 23.04
CA ASP A 183 22.24 -16.49 23.59
C ASP A 183 23.32 -15.98 22.64
N ALA A 184 23.43 -14.66 22.55
CA ALA A 184 24.49 -13.99 21.80
C ALA A 184 24.97 -12.74 22.53
N VAL A 185 26.20 -12.36 22.22
CA VAL A 185 26.81 -11.13 22.74
C VAL A 185 27.03 -10.18 21.59
N PHE A 186 26.45 -8.99 21.69
CA PHE A 186 26.68 -7.91 20.75
C PHE A 186 27.64 -6.90 21.35
N GLN A 187 28.80 -6.76 20.73
CA GLN A 187 29.68 -5.63 21.02
C GLN A 187 29.19 -4.42 20.26
N ILE A 188 28.60 -3.46 20.97
CA ILE A 188 28.01 -2.24 20.41
C ILE A 188 28.91 -1.06 20.71
N THR A 189 29.18 -0.24 19.70
CA THR A 189 29.91 1.02 19.82
C THR A 189 29.01 2.17 19.35
N LEU A 190 28.75 3.13 20.24
CA LEU A 190 27.91 4.29 19.95
C LEU A 190 28.70 5.36 19.18
N GLN A 191 28.28 5.68 17.95
CA GLN A 191 28.93 6.71 17.13
C GLN A 191 28.38 8.11 17.42
N SER A 192 27.05 8.23 17.46
CA SER A 192 26.33 9.48 17.72
C SER A 192 24.90 9.17 18.15
N PHE A 193 24.22 10.15 18.71
CA PHE A 193 22.78 10.06 18.94
C PHE A 193 22.14 11.43 18.79
N ARG A 194 20.89 11.42 18.35
CA ARG A 194 20.03 12.59 18.19
C ARG A 194 18.84 12.45 19.13
N ARG A 195 18.38 13.58 19.65
CA ARG A 195 17.27 13.66 20.59
C ARG A 195 16.23 14.66 20.09
N ALA A 196 14.96 14.34 20.30
CA ALA A 196 13.88 15.26 20.03
C ALA A 196 14.04 16.51 20.94
N PRO A 197 13.88 17.72 20.42
CA PRO A 197 13.92 18.91 21.25
C PRO A 197 12.76 18.90 22.25
N GLU A 198 12.94 19.63 23.36
CA GLU A 198 11.83 19.85 24.30
C GLU A 198 10.78 20.76 23.65
N PHE A 199 9.52 20.42 23.86
CA PHE A 199 8.41 21.27 23.42
C PHE A 199 8.36 22.53 24.29
N THR A 200 8.78 23.66 23.71
CA THR A 200 8.84 24.96 24.38
C THR A 200 8.40 26.07 23.42
N ASP A 201 8.02 27.24 23.95
CA ASP A 201 7.67 28.39 23.11
C ASP A 201 8.82 28.80 22.18
N GLU A 202 10.07 28.71 22.65
CA GLU A 202 11.27 28.97 21.84
C GLU A 202 11.38 28.00 20.66
N TRP A 203 11.16 26.70 20.89
CA TRP A 203 11.14 25.72 19.81
C TRP A 203 10.05 26.05 18.78
N VAL A 204 8.85 26.41 19.24
CA VAL A 204 7.74 26.76 18.34
C VAL A 204 8.10 27.97 17.48
N THR A 205 8.60 29.05 18.07
CA THR A 205 8.94 30.27 17.33
C THR A 205 10.12 30.09 16.38
N ASP A 206 11.04 29.16 16.68
CA ASP A 206 12.22 28.90 15.85
C ASP A 206 11.93 27.99 14.65
N ASN A 207 10.86 27.18 14.71
CA ASN A 207 10.61 26.11 13.73
C ASN A 207 9.25 26.23 13.03
N THR A 208 8.39 27.16 13.46
CA THR A 208 7.02 27.30 12.94
C THR A 208 6.62 28.76 12.86
N ASP A 209 5.49 29.04 12.20
CA ASP A 209 4.92 30.40 12.09
C ASP A 209 4.05 30.79 13.32
N TYR A 210 3.95 29.92 14.33
CA TYR A 210 3.15 30.16 15.54
C TYR A 210 3.94 30.89 16.62
N ALA A 211 3.26 31.67 17.48
CA ALA A 211 3.95 32.49 18.47
C ALA A 211 4.31 31.74 19.77
N ASN A 212 3.63 30.63 20.08
CA ASN A 212 3.77 29.89 21.33
C ASN A 212 3.17 28.47 21.22
N MET A 213 3.40 27.64 22.23
CA MET A 213 2.91 26.25 22.31
C MET A 213 1.39 26.12 22.21
N GLU A 214 0.63 27.04 22.78
CA GLU A 214 -0.84 27.00 22.76
C GLU A 214 -1.37 27.22 21.34
N GLU A 215 -0.85 28.23 20.63
CA GLU A 215 -1.19 28.50 19.24
C GLU A 215 -0.79 27.34 18.32
N TYR A 216 0.40 26.76 18.54
CA TYR A 216 0.85 25.59 17.77
C TYR A 216 -0.07 24.40 17.96
N LYS A 217 -0.42 24.06 19.21
CA LYS A 217 -1.35 22.97 19.52
C LYS A 217 -2.74 23.19 18.91
N ALA A 218 -3.25 24.42 18.95
CA ALA A 218 -4.51 24.77 18.31
C ALA A 218 -4.45 24.60 16.77
N GLY A 219 -3.33 24.97 16.16
CA GLY A 219 -3.06 24.74 14.75
C GLY A 219 -3.02 23.26 14.39
N VAL A 220 -2.29 22.46 15.18
CA VAL A 220 -2.21 20.99 15.03
C VAL A 220 -3.60 20.36 15.17
N ARG A 221 -4.40 20.77 16.15
CA ARG A 221 -5.80 20.34 16.30
C ARG A 221 -6.62 20.61 15.04
N THR A 222 -6.55 21.83 14.52
CA THR A 222 -7.29 22.22 13.30
C THR A 222 -6.87 21.35 12.11
N GLN A 223 -5.58 21.05 11.99
CA GLN A 223 -5.07 20.15 10.95
C GLN A 223 -5.62 18.74 11.12
N LEU A 224 -5.58 18.16 12.33
CA LEU A 224 -6.11 16.83 12.61
C LEU A 224 -7.62 16.74 12.34
N GLU A 225 -8.38 17.79 12.67
CA GLU A 225 -9.82 17.86 12.39
C GLU A 225 -10.09 17.87 10.88
N ALA A 226 -9.31 18.64 10.10
CA ALA A 226 -9.41 18.66 8.64
C ALA A 226 -9.03 17.32 8.00
N GLU A 227 -7.97 16.67 8.51
CA GLU A 227 -7.56 15.31 8.11
C GLU A 227 -8.68 14.29 8.42
N ALA A 228 -9.29 14.37 9.61
CA ALA A 228 -10.38 13.49 10.02
C ALA A 228 -11.62 13.62 9.12
N VAL A 229 -12.00 14.86 8.75
CA VAL A 229 -13.10 15.11 7.81
C VAL A 229 -12.78 14.52 6.44
N THR A 230 -11.57 14.78 5.93
CA THR A 230 -11.13 14.27 4.62
C THR A 230 -11.14 12.75 4.60
N ASN A 231 -10.60 12.10 5.63
CA ASN A 231 -10.57 10.64 5.76
C ASN A 231 -11.99 10.05 5.85
N ALA A 232 -12.90 10.70 6.59
CA ALA A 232 -14.29 10.26 6.67
C ALA A 232 -15.01 10.36 5.31
N ASP A 233 -14.75 11.41 4.53
CA ASP A 233 -15.34 11.58 3.20
C ASP A 233 -14.79 10.53 2.21
N GLN A 234 -13.49 10.21 2.27
CA GLN A 234 -12.90 9.14 1.47
C GLN A 234 -13.41 7.76 1.87
N ALA A 235 -13.63 7.52 3.17
CA ALA A 235 -14.24 6.29 3.66
C ALA A 235 -15.67 6.12 3.13
N LEU A 236 -16.45 7.20 3.04
CA LEU A 236 -17.79 7.16 2.43
C LEU A 236 -17.73 6.79 0.95
N LYS A 237 -16.82 7.39 0.18
CA LYS A 237 -16.62 7.03 -1.25
C LYS A 237 -16.28 5.56 -1.40
N THR A 238 -15.33 5.08 -0.61
CA THR A 238 -14.89 3.68 -0.59
C THR A 238 -16.05 2.74 -0.24
N GLN A 239 -16.83 3.08 0.79
CA GLN A 239 -17.99 2.28 1.22
C GLN A 239 -19.07 2.25 0.14
N ALA A 240 -19.38 3.40 -0.47
CA ALA A 240 -20.36 3.52 -1.54
C ALA A 240 -19.97 2.68 -2.76
N TRP A 241 -18.74 2.84 -3.22
CA TRP A 241 -18.19 2.08 -4.33
C TRP A 241 -18.18 0.57 -4.03
N SER A 242 -17.69 0.17 -2.86
CA SER A 242 -17.63 -1.24 -2.45
C SER A 242 -19.01 -1.90 -2.44
N GLN A 243 -20.03 -1.23 -1.88
CA GLN A 243 -21.40 -1.76 -1.89
C GLN A 243 -21.93 -1.96 -3.32
N VAL A 244 -21.79 -0.95 -4.18
CA VAL A 244 -22.26 -1.03 -5.57
C VAL A 244 -21.48 -2.09 -6.35
N PHE A 245 -20.16 -2.14 -6.18
CA PHE A 245 -19.30 -3.11 -6.83
C PHE A 245 -19.66 -4.55 -6.43
N SER A 246 -19.81 -4.83 -5.14
CA SER A 246 -20.17 -6.16 -4.63
C SER A 246 -21.58 -6.58 -5.03
N ASN A 247 -22.54 -5.65 -5.07
CA ASN A 247 -23.93 -5.95 -5.40
C ASN A 247 -24.22 -5.98 -6.91
N SER A 248 -23.25 -5.60 -7.74
CA SER A 248 -23.38 -5.66 -9.21
C SER A 248 -22.90 -7.00 -9.75
N GLU A 249 -23.67 -7.57 -10.68
CA GLU A 249 -23.43 -8.88 -11.28
C GLU A 249 -23.01 -8.73 -12.74
N VAL A 250 -21.79 -9.21 -13.06
CA VAL A 250 -21.33 -9.30 -14.44
C VAL A 250 -21.93 -10.55 -15.07
N LYS A 251 -22.68 -10.37 -16.16
CA LYS A 251 -23.28 -11.44 -16.97
C LYS A 251 -22.25 -12.05 -17.92
N GLU A 252 -21.45 -11.18 -18.53
CA GLU A 252 -20.43 -11.53 -19.50
C GLU A 252 -19.35 -10.45 -19.48
N TYR A 253 -18.10 -10.84 -19.72
CA TYR A 253 -16.98 -9.90 -19.87
C TYR A 253 -16.72 -9.65 -21.36
N PRO A 254 -16.69 -8.38 -21.83
CA PRO A 254 -16.24 -8.07 -23.18
C PRO A 254 -14.78 -8.52 -23.38
N GLN A 255 -14.54 -9.45 -24.32
CA GLN A 255 -13.21 -10.04 -24.50
C GLN A 255 -12.14 -9.01 -24.89
N ALA A 256 -12.51 -7.98 -25.68
CA ALA A 256 -11.58 -6.91 -26.06
C ALA A 256 -11.10 -6.11 -24.84
N ASP A 257 -12.01 -5.75 -23.92
CA ASP A 257 -11.67 -5.05 -22.69
C ASP A 257 -10.84 -5.94 -21.75
N MET A 258 -11.16 -7.25 -21.69
CA MET A 258 -10.39 -8.24 -20.91
C MET A 258 -8.96 -8.40 -21.41
N ASP A 259 -8.78 -8.47 -22.73
CA ASP A 259 -7.47 -8.63 -23.36
C ASP A 259 -6.60 -7.38 -23.14
N GLU A 260 -7.18 -6.18 -23.31
CA GLU A 260 -6.46 -4.92 -23.09
C GLU A 260 -6.09 -4.74 -21.62
N ALA A 261 -7.01 -4.97 -20.68
CA ALA A 261 -6.72 -4.86 -19.24
C ALA A 261 -5.66 -5.88 -18.80
N SER A 262 -5.68 -7.11 -19.35
CA SER A 262 -4.63 -8.11 -19.12
C SER A 262 -3.28 -7.65 -19.67
N ALA A 263 -3.27 -7.06 -20.87
CA ALA A 263 -2.05 -6.54 -21.49
C ALA A 263 -1.49 -5.34 -20.73
N GLU A 264 -2.34 -4.46 -20.23
CA GLU A 264 -1.96 -3.31 -19.40
C GLU A 264 -1.26 -3.75 -18.12
N TYR A 265 -1.84 -4.70 -17.38
CA TYR A 265 -1.19 -5.26 -16.19
C TYR A 265 0.17 -5.88 -16.51
N LYS A 266 0.27 -6.61 -17.63
CA LYS A 266 1.55 -7.15 -18.10
C LYS A 266 2.57 -6.05 -18.41
N ARG A 267 2.18 -4.95 -19.07
CA ARG A 267 3.05 -3.79 -19.34
C ARG A 267 3.50 -3.12 -18.04
N LEU A 268 2.63 -3.02 -17.04
CA LEU A 268 2.95 -2.48 -15.72
C LEU A 268 4.04 -3.32 -15.03
N VAL A 269 3.86 -4.65 -14.98
CA VAL A 269 4.85 -5.54 -14.36
C VAL A 269 6.15 -5.60 -15.17
N GLN A 270 6.07 -5.54 -16.50
CA GLN A 270 7.25 -5.41 -17.36
C GLN A 270 8.07 -4.16 -17.01
N LYS A 271 7.42 -3.02 -16.81
CA LYS A 271 8.10 -1.78 -16.43
C LYS A 271 8.87 -1.93 -15.11
N TYR A 272 8.31 -2.66 -14.14
CA TYR A 272 9.01 -2.96 -12.89
C TYR A 272 10.19 -3.91 -13.09
N ALA A 273 10.03 -4.94 -13.92
CA ALA A 273 11.12 -5.84 -14.27
C ALA A 273 12.29 -5.07 -14.93
N ASP A 274 11.98 -4.18 -15.88
CA ASP A 274 12.97 -3.34 -16.56
C ASP A 274 13.70 -2.42 -15.58
N GLN A 275 12.98 -1.82 -14.62
CA GLN A 275 13.57 -0.99 -13.55
C GLN A 275 14.46 -1.80 -12.60
N ALA A 276 14.13 -3.07 -12.36
CA ALA A 276 14.96 -4.00 -11.61
C ALA A 276 16.14 -4.54 -12.44
N GLY A 277 16.20 -4.25 -13.74
CA GLY A 277 17.21 -4.78 -14.66
C GLY A 277 17.05 -6.29 -14.91
N MET A 278 15.85 -6.83 -14.75
CA MET A 278 15.50 -8.24 -14.91
C MET A 278 14.59 -8.43 -16.12
N LYS A 279 14.59 -9.63 -16.69
CA LYS A 279 13.50 -10.02 -17.60
C LYS A 279 12.21 -10.23 -16.82
N LEU A 280 11.06 -10.13 -17.47
CA LEU A 280 9.76 -10.28 -16.82
C LEU A 280 9.63 -11.63 -16.12
N GLU A 281 10.03 -12.71 -16.78
CA GLU A 281 9.96 -14.06 -16.22
C GLU A 281 10.84 -14.21 -14.98
N GLU A 282 12.08 -13.71 -15.05
CA GLU A 282 13.02 -13.71 -13.92
C GLU A 282 12.51 -12.85 -12.76
N PHE A 283 11.88 -11.71 -13.06
CA PHE A 283 11.26 -10.84 -12.07
C PHE A 283 10.10 -11.55 -11.36
N VAL A 284 9.18 -12.16 -12.11
CA VAL A 284 8.05 -12.93 -11.57
C VAL A 284 8.54 -14.11 -10.71
N GLU A 285 9.51 -14.87 -11.18
CA GLU A 285 10.13 -15.96 -10.42
C GLU A 285 10.82 -15.46 -9.14
N SER A 286 11.46 -14.29 -9.17
CA SER A 286 12.08 -13.68 -7.99
C SER A 286 11.06 -13.32 -6.90
N GLN A 287 9.79 -13.13 -7.27
CA GLN A 287 8.68 -12.92 -6.35
C GLN A 287 8.06 -14.24 -5.85
N GLY A 288 8.62 -15.39 -6.25
CA GLY A 288 8.12 -16.72 -5.88
C GLY A 288 6.87 -17.16 -6.65
N LEU A 289 6.57 -16.50 -7.77
CA LEU A 289 5.40 -16.81 -8.60
C LEU A 289 5.80 -17.63 -9.83
N THR A 290 4.93 -18.54 -10.25
CA THR A 290 5.06 -19.20 -11.55
C THR A 290 4.47 -18.33 -12.66
N THR A 291 4.79 -18.65 -13.93
CA THR A 291 4.13 -18.02 -15.08
C THR A 291 2.61 -18.19 -15.07
N GLU A 292 2.13 -19.33 -14.57
CA GLU A 292 0.69 -19.59 -14.46
C GLU A 292 0.03 -18.73 -13.39
N ASP A 293 0.69 -18.55 -12.24
CA ASP A 293 0.23 -17.63 -11.19
C ASP A 293 0.17 -16.20 -11.71
N PHE A 294 1.19 -15.77 -12.46
CA PHE A 294 1.21 -14.44 -13.06
C PHE A 294 0.11 -14.26 -14.11
N ASN A 295 -0.14 -15.24 -14.97
CA ASN A 295 -1.25 -15.19 -15.92
C ASN A 295 -2.60 -15.15 -15.21
N SER A 296 -2.76 -15.90 -14.12
CA SER A 296 -3.96 -15.87 -13.28
C SER A 296 -4.17 -14.50 -12.64
N GLN A 297 -3.10 -13.85 -12.16
CA GLN A 297 -3.15 -12.47 -11.68
C GLN A 297 -3.56 -11.48 -12.78
N CYS A 298 -3.03 -11.64 -14.01
CA CYS A 298 -3.44 -10.79 -15.14
C CYS A 298 -4.94 -10.93 -15.42
N GLN A 299 -5.44 -12.17 -15.45
CA GLN A 299 -6.86 -12.45 -15.67
C GLN A 299 -7.74 -11.89 -14.54
N TYR A 300 -7.33 -12.07 -13.28
CA TYR A 300 -8.06 -11.54 -12.14
C TYR A 300 -8.10 -10.00 -12.17
N TYR A 301 -6.96 -9.36 -12.42
CA TYR A 301 -6.88 -7.91 -12.59
C TYR A 301 -7.84 -7.43 -13.69
N ALA A 302 -7.80 -8.09 -14.86
CA ALA A 302 -8.66 -7.75 -15.98
C ALA A 302 -10.15 -7.89 -15.62
N GLN A 303 -10.54 -8.96 -14.93
CA GLN A 303 -11.92 -9.13 -14.48
C GLN A 303 -12.36 -7.98 -13.54
N GLN A 304 -11.54 -7.61 -12.56
CA GLN A 304 -11.90 -6.52 -11.63
C GLN A 304 -11.98 -5.17 -12.35
N LYS A 305 -11.01 -4.87 -13.21
CA LYS A 305 -10.96 -3.62 -13.99
C LYS A 305 -12.14 -3.51 -14.96
N VAL A 306 -12.40 -4.55 -15.75
CA VAL A 306 -13.52 -4.54 -16.70
C VAL A 306 -14.86 -4.49 -15.97
N LYS A 307 -15.01 -5.19 -14.85
CA LYS A 307 -16.21 -5.06 -14.00
C LYS A 307 -16.39 -3.62 -13.53
N GLN A 308 -15.35 -2.95 -13.04
CA GLN A 308 -15.40 -1.54 -12.66
C GLN A 308 -15.87 -0.67 -13.83
N ASN A 309 -15.22 -0.77 -14.98
CA ASN A 309 -15.55 0.07 -16.14
C ASN A 309 -16.99 -0.16 -16.62
N LEU A 310 -17.48 -1.41 -16.57
CA LEU A 310 -18.87 -1.73 -16.85
C LEU A 310 -19.84 -1.07 -15.85
N ILE A 311 -19.51 -1.06 -14.55
CA ILE A 311 -20.34 -0.39 -13.54
C ILE A 311 -20.35 1.12 -13.78
N VAL A 312 -19.17 1.73 -13.92
CA VAL A 312 -19.00 3.17 -14.13
C VAL A 312 -19.76 3.61 -15.38
N GLN A 313 -19.50 2.96 -16.52
CA GLN A 313 -20.19 3.27 -17.77
C GLN A 313 -21.70 3.09 -17.65
N LYS A 314 -22.17 2.03 -16.97
CA LYS A 314 -23.62 1.78 -16.86
C LYS A 314 -24.32 2.85 -16.05
N ILE A 315 -23.68 3.36 -14.99
CA ILE A 315 -24.21 4.48 -14.21
C ILE A 315 -24.14 5.77 -15.03
N MET A 316 -23.04 6.03 -15.74
CA MET A 316 -22.93 7.19 -16.63
C MET A 316 -24.05 7.22 -17.68
N ASP A 317 -24.28 6.09 -18.38
CA ASP A 317 -25.35 5.94 -19.37
C ASP A 317 -26.74 6.14 -18.75
N ALA A 318 -26.98 5.63 -17.53
CA ALA A 318 -28.27 5.73 -16.85
C ALA A 318 -28.58 7.16 -16.36
N GLU A 319 -27.55 7.90 -15.97
CA GLU A 319 -27.67 9.23 -15.35
C GLU A 319 -27.36 10.38 -16.32
N GLY A 320 -26.89 10.07 -17.53
CA GLY A 320 -26.51 11.08 -18.52
C GLY A 320 -25.27 11.87 -18.14
N ILE A 321 -24.30 11.21 -17.47
CA ILE A 321 -23.02 11.80 -17.05
C ILE A 321 -22.03 11.68 -18.21
N ALA A 322 -21.37 12.78 -18.56
CA ALA A 322 -20.34 12.85 -19.59
C ALA A 322 -18.98 13.22 -18.98
N LEU A 323 -17.88 12.76 -19.57
CA LEU A 323 -16.51 13.00 -19.07
C LEU A 323 -16.03 14.44 -19.23
N ASP A 324 -16.79 15.28 -19.92
CA ASP A 324 -16.56 16.71 -20.11
C ASP A 324 -17.57 17.60 -19.38
N ASP A 325 -18.36 17.03 -18.46
CA ASP A 325 -19.25 17.79 -17.58
C ASP A 325 -18.47 18.65 -16.56
N GLU A 326 -19.16 19.61 -15.94
CA GLU A 326 -18.53 20.58 -15.02
C GLU A 326 -17.86 19.88 -13.83
N GLU A 327 -18.48 18.82 -13.31
CA GLU A 327 -17.95 18.01 -12.22
C GLU A 327 -16.70 17.22 -12.62
N CYS A 328 -16.65 16.65 -13.84
CA CYS A 328 -15.47 15.98 -14.37
C CYS A 328 -14.32 16.95 -14.60
N LEU A 329 -14.60 18.18 -15.04
CA LEU A 329 -13.58 19.22 -15.15
C LEU A 329 -13.01 19.62 -13.79
N ALA A 330 -13.85 19.71 -12.75
CA ALA A 330 -13.39 19.93 -11.39
C ALA A 330 -12.51 18.78 -10.87
N ILE A 331 -12.84 17.53 -11.22
CA ILE A 331 -12.01 16.35 -10.91
C ILE A 331 -10.66 16.42 -11.62
N GLN A 332 -10.62 16.84 -12.89
CA GLN A 332 -9.36 17.04 -13.61
C GLN A 332 -8.45 18.06 -12.90
N ASP A 333 -9.00 19.19 -12.47
CA ASP A 333 -8.25 20.20 -11.70
C ASP A 333 -7.72 19.63 -10.38
N GLN A 334 -8.51 18.81 -9.68
CA GLN A 334 -8.09 18.12 -8.46
C GLN A 334 -6.94 17.16 -8.73
N ILE A 335 -7.02 16.35 -9.80
CA ILE A 335 -5.96 15.41 -10.20
C ILE A 335 -4.67 16.18 -10.52
N LEU A 336 -4.76 17.32 -11.20
CA LEU A 336 -3.59 18.17 -11.49
C LEU A 336 -2.94 18.70 -10.21
N GLN A 337 -3.76 19.21 -9.27
CA GLN A 337 -3.26 19.70 -7.99
C GLN A 337 -2.54 18.62 -7.19
N GLN A 338 -3.09 17.40 -7.16
CA GLN A 338 -2.53 16.27 -6.40
C GLN A 338 -1.29 15.67 -7.06
N SER A 339 -1.30 15.53 -8.39
CA SER A 339 -0.18 14.97 -9.14
C SER A 339 1.00 15.95 -9.28
N GLY A 340 0.76 17.26 -9.16
CA GLY A 340 1.73 18.31 -9.46
C GLY A 340 2.05 18.42 -10.95
N ALA A 341 1.26 17.77 -11.82
CA ALA A 341 1.38 17.91 -13.27
C ALA A 341 0.96 19.31 -13.72
N GLY A 342 1.60 19.82 -14.77
CA GLY A 342 1.30 21.15 -15.31
C GLY A 342 -0.04 21.24 -16.04
N ASP A 343 -0.44 20.16 -16.72
CA ASP A 343 -1.71 20.02 -17.44
C ASP A 343 -2.07 18.54 -17.65
N MET A 344 -3.29 18.29 -18.13
CA MET A 344 -3.79 16.93 -18.39
C MET A 344 -3.04 16.22 -19.52
N ALA A 345 -2.45 16.94 -20.47
CA ALA A 345 -1.71 16.33 -21.57
C ALA A 345 -0.46 15.59 -21.05
N VAL A 346 0.19 16.10 -20.00
CA VAL A 346 1.29 15.40 -19.34
C VAL A 346 0.84 14.06 -18.75
N LEU A 347 -0.35 14.02 -18.14
CA LEU A 347 -0.90 12.79 -17.57
C LEU A 347 -1.33 11.81 -18.67
N ILE A 348 -1.96 12.31 -19.73
CA ILE A 348 -2.35 11.52 -20.90
C ILE A 348 -1.11 10.93 -21.60
N ASP A 349 -0.03 11.68 -21.76
CA ASP A 349 1.23 11.17 -22.34
C ASP A 349 1.87 10.11 -21.45
N THR A 350 1.69 10.20 -20.13
CA THR A 350 2.29 9.29 -19.15
C THR A 350 1.51 7.98 -18.98
N TYR A 351 0.18 8.08 -18.93
CA TYR A 351 -0.72 6.99 -18.55
C TYR A 351 -1.63 6.52 -19.70
N GLY A 352 -1.80 7.33 -20.74
CA GLY A 352 -2.73 7.11 -21.84
C GLY A 352 -4.10 7.75 -21.57
N GLN A 353 -4.77 8.16 -22.65
CA GLN A 353 -6.09 8.80 -22.60
C GLN A 353 -7.13 7.92 -21.87
N ALA A 354 -7.20 6.63 -22.22
CA ALA A 354 -8.16 5.70 -21.64
C ALA A 354 -8.02 5.60 -20.11
N ALA A 355 -6.79 5.47 -19.59
CA ALA A 355 -6.56 5.38 -18.15
C ALA A 355 -6.95 6.67 -17.39
N VAL A 356 -6.74 7.83 -18.02
CA VAL A 356 -7.15 9.12 -17.48
C VAL A 356 -8.69 9.23 -17.45
N ASP A 357 -9.35 8.87 -18.55
CA ASP A 357 -10.81 8.88 -18.67
C ASP A 357 -11.47 7.92 -17.67
N GLU A 358 -10.93 6.71 -17.52
CA GLU A 358 -11.36 5.73 -16.51
C GLU A 358 -11.25 6.28 -15.09
N THR A 359 -10.16 6.98 -14.78
CA THR A 359 -9.93 7.58 -13.46
C THR A 359 -10.94 8.69 -13.17
N ILE A 360 -11.16 9.59 -14.15
CA ILE A 360 -12.14 10.67 -14.01
C ILE A 360 -13.54 10.10 -13.85
N GLY A 361 -13.92 9.12 -14.68
CA GLY A 361 -15.21 8.46 -14.62
C GLY A 361 -15.44 7.78 -13.28
N LEU A 362 -14.45 7.04 -12.76
CA LEU A 362 -14.56 6.40 -11.44
C LEU A 362 -14.80 7.44 -10.33
N LEU A 363 -13.96 8.46 -10.24
CA LEU A 363 -14.08 9.50 -9.21
C LEU A 363 -15.42 10.24 -9.31
N ARG A 364 -15.87 10.53 -10.53
CA ARG A 364 -17.16 11.17 -10.81
C ARG A 364 -18.33 10.32 -10.33
N ILE A 365 -18.25 9.00 -10.52
CA ILE A 365 -19.26 8.07 -10.05
C ILE A 365 -19.19 7.91 -8.53
N GLU A 366 -18.03 7.82 -7.90
CA GLU A 366 -17.92 7.81 -6.44
C GLU A 366 -18.58 9.03 -5.79
N ASP A 367 -18.31 10.23 -6.33
CA ASP A 367 -18.96 11.47 -5.89
C ASP A 367 -20.48 11.41 -6.06
N PHE A 368 -20.94 10.91 -7.21
CA PHE A 368 -22.36 10.71 -7.47
C PHE A 368 -23.00 9.74 -6.48
N LEU A 369 -22.36 8.61 -6.18
CA LEU A 369 -22.89 7.61 -5.26
C LEU A 369 -23.06 8.19 -3.86
N VAL A 370 -22.04 8.89 -3.35
CA VAL A 370 -22.12 9.52 -2.02
C VAL A 370 -23.19 10.62 -2.00
N ALA A 371 -23.30 11.44 -3.05
CA ALA A 371 -24.32 12.48 -3.14
C ALA A 371 -25.76 11.94 -3.17
N ASN A 372 -25.95 10.69 -3.60
CA ASN A 372 -27.25 10.02 -3.69
C ASN A 372 -27.47 8.99 -2.57
N ALA A 373 -26.58 8.91 -1.58
CA ALA A 373 -26.66 7.98 -0.47
C ALA A 373 -27.40 8.55 0.76
N ASN A 374 -27.89 7.65 1.61
CA ASN A 374 -28.40 7.96 2.93
C ASN A 374 -27.25 7.83 3.96
N VAL A 375 -26.68 8.95 4.39
CA VAL A 375 -25.53 8.94 5.32
C VAL A 375 -26.01 9.00 6.77
N GLU A 376 -25.72 7.95 7.52
CA GLU A 376 -25.91 7.87 8.97
C GLU A 376 -24.61 8.24 9.69
N GLN A 377 -24.71 8.94 10.83
CA GLN A 377 -23.55 9.27 11.66
C GLN A 377 -23.40 8.27 12.81
N THR A 378 -22.18 7.80 13.03
CA THR A 378 -21.81 7.00 14.20
C THR A 378 -20.66 7.66 14.94
N GLU A 379 -20.72 7.71 16.26
CA GLU A 379 -19.56 8.09 17.08
C GLU A 379 -18.47 7.04 16.92
N ALA A 380 -17.26 7.46 16.57
CA ALA A 380 -16.10 6.60 16.62
C ALA A 380 -15.76 6.36 18.09
N THR A 381 -15.93 5.14 18.59
CA THR A 381 -15.24 4.75 19.82
C THR A 381 -13.76 4.57 19.48
N THR A 382 -12.87 5.24 20.20
CA THR A 382 -11.40 5.13 20.08
C THR A 382 -10.86 3.73 20.45
N ASP A 383 -11.73 2.74 20.65
CA ASP A 383 -11.40 1.31 20.82
C ASP A 383 -11.40 0.54 19.48
N ALA A 384 -11.09 1.21 18.37
CA ALA A 384 -10.52 0.52 17.23
C ALA A 384 -9.02 0.39 17.51
N GLU A 385 -8.67 -0.60 18.33
CA GLU A 385 -7.33 -1.19 18.32
C GLU A 385 -6.86 -1.25 16.88
N ALA A 386 -5.63 -0.81 16.66
CA ALA A 386 -4.88 -1.14 15.48
C ALA A 386 -5.07 -2.64 15.20
N THR A 387 -5.95 -2.98 14.25
CA THR A 387 -5.84 -4.21 13.50
C THR A 387 -4.63 -4.01 12.61
N GLY A 388 -3.47 -4.14 13.25
CA GLY A 388 -2.22 -4.36 12.57
C GLY A 388 -2.45 -5.46 11.56
N ALA A 389 -2.18 -5.15 10.30
CA ALA A 389 -1.79 -6.14 9.33
C ALA A 389 -0.44 -6.71 9.79
N ASP A 390 -0.45 -7.47 10.87
CA ASP A 390 0.62 -8.37 11.26
C ASP A 390 0.11 -9.77 10.92
N THR A 391 0.29 -10.15 9.65
CA THR A 391 0.13 -11.54 9.22
C THR A 391 1.26 -12.36 9.85
N VAL A 392 1.07 -12.71 11.12
CA VAL A 392 1.68 -13.90 11.70
C VAL A 392 0.92 -15.09 11.13
N ASN A 393 1.40 -15.57 9.98
CA ASN A 393 0.97 -16.87 9.46
C ASN A 393 1.76 -17.94 10.22
N THR A 394 1.22 -18.38 11.34
CA THR A 394 1.62 -19.64 11.97
C THR A 394 0.43 -20.58 12.02
N ASP A 395 0.67 -21.74 11.43
CA ASP A 395 0.18 -23.06 11.83
C ASP A 395 -0.94 -23.68 10.96
N THR A 396 -0.53 -24.46 9.96
CA THR A 396 -1.17 -25.74 9.67
C THR A 396 -0.17 -26.85 9.95
N ALA A 397 -0.35 -27.46 11.13
CA ALA A 397 0.24 -28.72 11.52
C ALA A 397 -0.18 -29.83 10.55
N ASP A 398 0.81 -30.47 9.92
CA ASP A 398 0.63 -31.75 9.22
C ASP A 398 0.76 -32.88 10.24
N THR A 399 -0.38 -33.43 10.64
CA THR A 399 -0.47 -34.70 11.36
C THR A 399 -0.39 -35.84 10.35
N ASN A 400 0.75 -36.52 10.28
CA ASN A 400 0.77 -37.93 9.86
C ASN A 400 1.97 -38.69 10.44
N ALA A 401 1.74 -39.31 11.60
CA ALA A 401 2.59 -40.36 12.15
C ALA A 401 1.77 -41.64 12.32
N THR A 402 1.95 -42.58 11.40
CA THR A 402 1.83 -44.03 11.60
C THR A 402 2.95 -44.62 10.74
N GLY A 403 3.96 -45.34 11.22
CA GLY A 403 3.97 -46.37 12.25
C GLY A 403 4.40 -47.66 11.55
N ALA A 404 5.71 -47.92 11.45
CA ALA A 404 6.24 -49.23 11.10
C ALA A 404 7.63 -49.39 11.73
N ASP A 405 7.60 -50.16 12.83
CA ASP A 405 8.68 -50.56 13.70
C ASP A 405 9.68 -51.49 12.98
N SER A 406 10.93 -51.34 13.39
CA SER A 406 12.03 -52.25 13.15
C SER A 406 11.79 -53.61 13.81
N THR A 407 12.15 -54.70 13.12
CA THR A 407 12.59 -55.92 13.81
C THR A 407 13.70 -56.60 13.02
N GLU A 408 14.73 -56.97 13.78
CA GLU A 408 15.94 -57.75 13.52
C GLU A 408 15.91 -58.77 12.36
N ALA A 409 17.04 -58.91 11.64
CA ALA A 409 17.97 -60.04 11.77
C ALA A 409 18.81 -60.27 10.50
N GLN A 410 20.12 -60.42 10.72
CA GLN A 410 21.20 -60.93 9.84
C GLN A 410 21.77 -60.03 8.73
#